data_AF-A0A816DKH8-F1
#
_entry.id   AF-A0A816DKH8-F1
#
_cell.length_a   1.000
_cell.length_b   1.000
_cell.length_c   1.000
_cell.angle_alpha   90.00
_cell.angle_beta   90.00
_cell.angle_gamma   90.00
#
_symmetry.space_group_name_H-M   'P 1'
#
loop_
_entity.id
_entity.type
_entity.pdbx_description
1 polymer ?
#
loop_
_entity_poly.entity_id
_entity_poly.type
_entity_poly.pdbx_seq_one_letter_code
_entity_poly.pdbx_strand_id
1 'polypeptide(L)'
;QTMNIDISKLIISNELLEQSQGSWEGMSRALTFTPEVIQQWNELHFEFCPPNGESKRMVQKRALAYLEPIIEQAKNQSLNENREIYYSTK
;
A
#
# COMPACT_ATOMS: atom_id res chain seq x y z
N GLN A 1 -5.82 25.17 -7.28
CA GLN A 1 -4.36 25.00 -7.48
C GLN A 1 -4.16 23.74 -8.30
N THR A 2 -3.65 23.85 -9.53
CA THR A 2 -3.37 22.69 -10.39
C THR A 2 -1.97 22.18 -10.08
N MET A 3 -1.83 20.92 -9.66
CA MET A 3 -0.51 20.31 -9.48
C MET A 3 0.11 20.10 -10.87
N ASN A 4 1.30 20.67 -11.09
CA ASN A 4 2.07 20.43 -12.30
C ASN A 4 2.78 19.08 -12.16
N ILE A 5 2.11 18.00 -12.56
CA ILE A 5 2.65 16.64 -12.52
C ILE A 5 3.34 16.36 -13.86
N ASP A 6 4.64 16.08 -13.81
CA ASP A 6 5.38 15.55 -14.94
C ASP A 6 5.00 14.08 -15.15
N ILE A 7 4.09 13.83 -16.09
CA ILE A 7 3.57 12.48 -16.38
C ILE A 7 4.69 11.52 -16.79
N SER A 8 5.81 12.01 -17.34
CA SER A 8 6.95 11.15 -17.70
C SER A 8 7.62 10.50 -16.49
N LYS A 9 7.42 11.04 -15.28
CA LYS A 9 7.92 10.51 -14.01
C LYS A 9 6.90 9.63 -13.28
N LEU A 10 5.72 9.42 -13.85
CA LEU A 10 4.70 8.58 -13.25
C LEU A 10 5.10 7.11 -13.34
N ILE A 11 5.17 6.45 -12.19
CA ILE A 11 5.44 5.01 -12.10
C ILE A 11 4.13 4.33 -11.72
N ILE A 12 3.71 3.37 -12.53
CA ILE A 12 2.54 2.53 -12.28
C ILE A 12 3.01 1.24 -11.64
N SER A 13 2.38 0.83 -10.54
CA SER A 13 2.73 -0.38 -9.79
C SER A 13 1.47 -1.12 -9.37
N ASN A 14 1.46 -2.42 -9.62
CA ASN A 14 0.37 -3.31 -9.24
C ASN A 14 0.36 -3.56 -7.72
N GLU A 15 1.53 -3.47 -7.11
CA GLU A 15 1.78 -3.66 -5.69
C GLU A 15 1.10 -2.57 -4.84
N LEU A 16 0.77 -1.42 -5.44
CA LEU A 16 0.05 -0.31 -4.84
C LEU A 16 -1.45 -0.25 -5.16
N LEU A 17 -2.00 -1.25 -5.85
CA LEU A 17 -3.44 -1.32 -6.10
C LEU A 17 -4.23 -1.47 -4.79
N GLU A 18 -5.52 -1.12 -4.79
CA GLU A 18 -6.41 -1.40 -3.67
C GLU A 18 -6.52 -2.91 -3.39
N GLN A 19 -6.88 -3.29 -2.16
CA GLN A 19 -7.20 -4.66 -1.77
C GLN A 19 -8.26 -5.26 -2.70
N SER A 20 -7.95 -6.38 -3.36
CA SER A 20 -8.98 -7.07 -4.13
C SER A 20 -10.07 -7.60 -3.20
N GLN A 21 -11.31 -7.26 -3.54
CA GLN A 21 -12.50 -7.79 -2.87
C GLN A 21 -13.00 -9.09 -3.55
N GLY A 22 -12.29 -9.56 -4.58
CA GLY A 22 -12.61 -10.76 -5.33
C GLY A 22 -14.05 -10.73 -5.86
N SER A 23 -14.82 -11.77 -5.56
CA SER A 23 -16.22 -11.87 -5.98
C SER A 23 -17.14 -10.77 -5.44
N TRP A 24 -16.70 -9.96 -4.47
CA TRP A 24 -17.49 -8.86 -3.92
C TRP A 24 -17.29 -7.52 -4.65
N GLU A 25 -16.38 -7.45 -5.62
CA GLU A 25 -16.16 -6.24 -6.41
C GLU A 25 -17.46 -5.84 -7.14
N GLY A 26 -17.87 -4.57 -6.97
CA GLY A 26 -19.12 -4.06 -7.54
C GLY A 26 -20.40 -4.47 -6.82
N MET A 27 -20.34 -5.30 -5.77
CA MET A 27 -21.51 -5.70 -5.00
C MET A 27 -21.89 -4.68 -3.92
N SER A 28 -23.17 -4.67 -3.54
CA SER A 28 -23.65 -3.90 -2.38
C SER A 28 -23.11 -4.47 -1.07
N ARG A 29 -22.63 -3.60 -0.17
CA ARG A 29 -22.20 -4.01 1.18
C ARG A 29 -23.30 -4.73 1.97
N ALA A 30 -24.56 -4.39 1.74
CA ALA A 30 -25.68 -5.05 2.43
C ALA A 30 -25.80 -6.54 2.07
N LEU A 31 -25.29 -6.95 0.90
CA LEU A 31 -25.28 -8.34 0.45
C LEU A 31 -24.00 -9.08 0.84
N THR A 32 -22.90 -8.37 1.08
CA THR A 32 -21.58 -8.98 1.33
C THR A 32 -21.19 -8.99 2.80
N PHE A 33 -21.52 -7.95 3.58
CA PHE A 33 -21.23 -7.85 5.01
C PHE A 33 -22.44 -8.28 5.85
N THR A 34 -22.80 -9.56 5.78
CA THR A 34 -23.81 -10.15 6.67
C THR A 34 -23.30 -10.22 8.12
N PRO A 35 -24.18 -10.38 9.12
CA PRO A 35 -23.74 -10.52 10.51
C PRO A 35 -22.70 -11.62 10.73
N GLU A 36 -22.85 -12.76 10.05
CA GLU A 36 -21.92 -13.90 10.13
C GLU A 36 -20.56 -13.55 9.54
N VAL A 37 -20.55 -12.86 8.40
CA VAL A 37 -19.32 -12.35 7.78
C VAL A 37 -18.63 -11.34 8.69
N ILE A 38 -19.38 -10.44 9.32
CA ILE A 38 -18.84 -9.44 10.25
C ILE A 38 -18.21 -10.13 11.46
N GLN A 39 -18.84 -11.18 11.98
CA GLN A 39 -18.25 -11.98 13.05
C GLN A 39 -16.91 -12.60 12.61
N GLN A 40 -16.87 -13.27 11.45
CA GLN A 40 -15.63 -13.84 10.91
C GLN A 40 -14.55 -12.79 10.68
N TRP A 41 -14.92 -11.61 10.19
CA TRP A 41 -13.99 -10.51 10.00
C TRP A 41 -13.39 -10.03 11.32
N ASN A 42 -14.20 -9.94 12.38
CA ASN A 42 -13.73 -9.59 13.71
C ASN A 42 -12.82 -10.66 14.32
N GLU A 43 -13.04 -11.94 14.04
CA GLU A 43 -12.22 -13.04 14.54
C GLU A 43 -10.88 -13.16 13.79
N LEU A 44 -10.91 -13.05 12.46
CA LEU A 44 -9.74 -13.26 11.60
C LEU A 44 -8.88 -12.00 11.41
N HIS A 45 -9.43 -10.81 11.69
CA HIS A 45 -8.75 -9.52 11.59
C HIS A 45 -8.00 -9.32 10.26
N PHE A 46 -6.67 -9.43 10.28
CA PHE A 46 -5.80 -9.22 9.13
C PHE A 46 -5.77 -10.41 8.16
N GLU A 47 -6.21 -11.58 8.60
CA GLU A 47 -6.28 -12.80 7.79
C GLU A 47 -7.61 -12.96 7.07
N PHE A 48 -8.62 -12.14 7.39
CA PHE A 48 -9.91 -12.22 6.71
C PHE A 48 -9.71 -11.96 5.21
N CYS A 49 -10.16 -12.90 4.38
CA CYS A 49 -10.24 -12.75 2.92
C CYS A 49 -11.70 -12.69 2.49
N PRO A 50 -12.12 -11.70 1.69
CA PRO A 50 -13.34 -11.84 0.91
C PRO A 50 -13.17 -12.99 -0.11
N PRO A 51 -14.26 -13.61 -0.59
CA PRO A 51 -14.19 -14.74 -1.51
C PRO A 51 -13.38 -14.39 -2.77
N ASN A 52 -12.33 -15.18 -3.06
CA ASN A 52 -11.39 -14.96 -4.16
C ASN A 52 -10.65 -13.60 -4.14
N GLY A 53 -10.62 -12.90 -3.01
CA GLY A 53 -9.89 -11.65 -2.85
C GLY A 53 -8.64 -11.78 -1.99
N GLU A 54 -8.15 -10.66 -1.48
CA GLU A 54 -6.95 -10.57 -0.66
C GLU A 54 -7.26 -10.37 0.82
N SER A 55 -6.43 -10.88 1.71
CA SER A 55 -6.42 -10.45 3.12
C SER A 55 -5.67 -9.13 3.28
N LYS A 56 -5.88 -8.42 4.40
CA LYS A 56 -5.09 -7.23 4.72
C LYS A 56 -3.60 -7.55 4.85
N ARG A 57 -3.25 -8.76 5.35
CA ARG A 57 -1.84 -9.21 5.40
C ARG A 57 -1.23 -9.34 4.01
N MET A 58 -1.98 -9.87 3.04
CA MET A 58 -1.51 -10.01 1.65
C MET A 58 -1.24 -8.65 1.02
N VAL A 59 -2.18 -7.70 1.17
CA VAL A 59 -2.04 -6.32 0.68
C VAL A 59 -0.85 -5.62 1.32
N GLN A 60 -0.72 -5.73 2.65
CA GLN A 60 0.41 -5.15 3.38
C GLN A 60 1.74 -5.70 2.84
N LYS A 61 1.82 -7.01 2.58
CA LYS A 61 3.06 -7.64 2.09
C LYS A 61 3.48 -7.07 0.73
N ARG A 62 2.56 -6.93 -0.23
CA ARG A 62 2.91 -6.36 -1.55
C ARG A 62 3.23 -4.86 -1.46
N ALA A 63 2.49 -4.09 -0.65
CA ALA A 63 2.77 -2.68 -0.46
C ALA A 63 4.15 -2.45 0.18
N LEU A 64 4.53 -3.25 1.20
CA LEU A 64 5.85 -3.20 1.81
C LEU A 64 6.95 -3.58 0.82
N ALA A 65 6.76 -4.65 0.05
CA ALA A 65 7.73 -5.06 -0.97
C ALA A 65 8.04 -3.94 -1.99
N TYR A 66 7.06 -3.10 -2.31
CA TYR A 66 7.25 -1.93 -3.15
C TYR A 66 7.92 -0.75 -2.40
N LEU A 67 7.48 -0.46 -1.17
CA LEU A 67 7.90 0.73 -0.43
C LEU A 67 9.27 0.59 0.23
N GLU A 68 9.65 -0.59 0.71
CA GLU A 68 10.92 -0.83 1.40
C GLU A 68 12.16 -0.32 0.61
N PRO A 69 12.37 -0.69 -0.67
CA PRO A 69 13.51 -0.19 -1.42
C PRO A 69 13.49 1.33 -1.63
N ILE A 70 12.30 1.92 -1.79
CA ILE A 70 12.13 3.38 -1.97
C ILE A 70 12.50 4.10 -0.68
N ILE A 71 12.02 3.60 0.45
CA ILE A 71 12.34 4.14 1.78
C ILE A 71 13.83 4.04 2.03
N GLU A 72 14.45 2.91 1.70
CA GLU A 72 15.89 2.70 1.88
C GLU A 72 16.72 3.65 0.99
N GLN A 73 16.31 3.83 -0.27
CA GLN A 73 16.94 4.80 -1.16
C GLN A 73 16.85 6.23 -0.60
N ALA A 74 15.66 6.64 -0.14
CA ALA A 74 15.43 7.98 0.40
C ALA A 74 16.27 8.23 1.68
N LYS A 75 16.39 7.22 2.56
CA LYS A 75 17.27 7.29 3.74
C LYS A 75 18.72 7.51 3.34
N ASN A 76 19.22 6.73 2.38
CA ASN A 76 20.60 6.83 1.93
C ASN A 76 20.90 8.17 1.26
N GLN A 77 19.97 8.71 0.47
CA GLN A 77 20.08 10.06 -0.11
C GLN A 77 20.19 11.13 0.98
N SER A 78 19.28 11.11 1.96
CA SER A 78 19.29 12.07 3.07
C SER A 78 20.59 12.00 3.90
N LEU A 79 21.12 10.81 4.15
CA LEU A 79 22.39 10.65 4.86
C LEU A 79 23.59 11.21 4.08
N ASN A 80 23.60 11.05 2.76
CA ASN A 80 24.67 11.57 1.91
C ASN A 80 24.64 13.10 1.83
N GLU A 81 23.46 13.70 1.64
CA GLU A 81 23.29 15.16 1.63
C GLU A 81 23.77 15.80 2.94
N ASN A 82 23.39 15.23 4.09
CA ASN A 82 23.86 15.69 5.39
C ASN A 82 25.39 15.59 5.54
N ARG A 83 26.00 14.55 4.93
CA ARG A 83 27.44 14.34 4.95
C ARG A 83 28.16 15.38 4.07
N GLU A 84 27.64 15.70 2.89
CA GLU A 84 28.18 16.73 1.99
C GLU A 84 28.14 18.13 2.62
N ILE A 85 27.03 18.49 3.28
CA ILE A 85 26.90 19.76 4.02
C ILE A 85 28.00 19.89 5.09
N TYR A 86 28.26 18.82 5.84
CA TYR A 86 29.29 18.80 6.88
C TYR A 86 30.70 19.03 6.32
N TYR A 87 31.03 18.40 5.19
CA TYR A 87 32.34 18.58 4.56
C TYR A 87 32.49 19.92 3.84
N SER A 88 31.39 20.52 3.37
CA SER A 88 31.41 21.84 2.72
C SER A 88 31.51 23.02 3.70
N THR A 89 31.28 22.79 5.00
CA THR A 89 31.29 23.82 6.05
C THR A 89 32.56 23.79 6.93
N LYS A 90 33.47 22.85 6.68
CA LYS A 90 34.82 22.82 7.26
C LYS A 90 35.85 23.36 6.29
#